data_AF-U7TQY3-F1
#
_entry.id   AF-U7TQY3-F1
#
_cell.length_a   1.000
_cell.length_b   1.000
_cell.length_c   1.000
_cell.angle_alpha   90.00
_cell.angle_beta   90.00
_cell.angle_gamma   90.00
#
_symmetry.space_group_name_H-M   'P 1'
#
loop_
_entity.id
_entity.type
_entity.pdbx_description
1 polymer ?
#
loop_
_entity_poly.entity_id
_entity_poly.type
_entity_poly.pdbx_seq_one_letter_code
_entity_poly.pdbx_strand_id
1 'polypeptide(L)'
;MKINKRDKNGRLLYSPELFKNKGKSWTTDELIDLVGYGQTMKREELGLMLGRTPGTCSDKICKLKKSGNYEFYLKKFNNGGK
;
A
#
# COMPACT_ATOMS: atom_id res chain seq x y z
N MET A 1 -2.56 -20.27 12.74
CA MET A 1 -2.55 -19.08 11.85
C MET A 1 -3.98 -18.58 11.69
N LYS A 2 -4.27 -17.29 11.90
CA LYS A 2 -5.60 -16.74 11.61
C LYS A 2 -5.80 -16.70 10.10
N ILE A 3 -6.82 -17.38 9.59
CA ILE A 3 -7.15 -17.36 8.16
C ILE A 3 -7.90 -16.07 7.87
N ASN A 4 -7.34 -15.20 7.03
CA ASN A 4 -8.04 -13.99 6.59
C ASN A 4 -9.24 -14.37 5.72
N LYS A 5 -10.42 -13.83 6.03
CA LYS A 5 -11.62 -14.07 5.24
C LYS A 5 -11.43 -13.53 3.81
N ARG A 6 -11.86 -14.31 2.81
CA ARG A 6 -11.79 -13.97 1.39
C ARG A 6 -13.15 -14.07 0.73
N ASP A 7 -13.36 -13.32 -0.36
CA ASP A 7 -14.55 -13.43 -1.20
C ASP A 7 -14.49 -14.66 -2.11
N LYS A 8 -15.56 -14.90 -2.88
CA LYS A 8 -15.65 -16.00 -3.87
C LYS A 8 -14.57 -15.95 -4.96
N ASN A 9 -13.92 -14.80 -5.16
CA ASN A 9 -12.85 -14.59 -6.12
C ASN A 9 -11.46 -14.66 -5.46
N GLY A 10 -11.39 -15.05 -4.18
CA GLY A 10 -10.15 -15.13 -3.41
C GLY A 10 -9.60 -13.79 -2.94
N ARG A 11 -10.33 -12.68 -3.06
CA ARG A 11 -9.88 -11.35 -2.58
C ARG A 11 -10.07 -11.22 -1.08
N LEU A 12 -9.13 -10.58 -0.39
CA LEU A 12 -9.30 -10.28 1.03
C LEU A 12 -10.56 -9.47 1.28
N LEU A 13 -11.42 -9.97 2.17
CA LEU A 13 -12.54 -9.21 2.69
C LEU A 13 -12.01 -8.11 3.62
N TYR A 14 -12.67 -6.95 3.59
CA TYR A 14 -12.35 -5.88 4.50
C TYR A 14 -12.52 -6.34 5.95
N SER A 15 -11.46 -6.20 6.74
CA SER A 15 -11.48 -6.34 8.20
C SER A 15 -10.82 -5.11 8.82
N PRO A 16 -11.44 -4.44 9.82
CA PRO A 16 -10.81 -3.34 10.55
C PRO A 16 -9.48 -3.71 11.18
N GLU A 17 -9.30 -4.98 11.59
CA GLU A 17 -8.04 -5.47 12.16
C GLU A 17 -6.90 -5.45 11.12
N LEU A 18 -7.19 -5.84 9.88
CA LEU A 18 -6.21 -5.89 8.79
C LEU A 18 -5.96 -4.51 8.18
N PHE A 19 -6.99 -3.66 8.15
CA PHE A 19 -6.97 -2.38 7.45
C PHE A 19 -7.21 -1.21 8.40
N LYS A 20 -6.46 -1.20 9.52
CA LYS A 20 -6.54 -0.21 10.60
C LYS A 20 -6.25 1.23 10.18
N ASN A 21 -5.61 1.42 9.02
CA ASN A 21 -5.27 2.75 8.48
C ASN A 21 -6.27 3.22 7.41
N LYS A 22 -7.44 2.59 7.31
CA LYS A 22 -8.54 3.08 6.46
C LYS A 22 -8.90 4.52 6.85
N GLY A 23 -8.94 5.42 5.86
CA GLY A 23 -9.30 6.82 6.04
C GLY A 23 -8.21 7.71 6.66
N LYS A 24 -7.10 7.15 7.12
CA LYS A 24 -5.99 7.94 7.67
C LYS A 24 -5.16 8.60 6.56
N SER A 25 -4.61 9.77 6.86
CA SER A 25 -3.62 10.46 6.02
C SER A 25 -2.39 9.57 5.79
N TRP A 26 -1.72 9.77 4.65
CA TRP A 26 -0.48 9.06 4.32
C TRP A 26 0.71 9.77 4.93
N THR A 27 1.58 9.06 5.65
CA THR A 27 2.87 9.60 6.08
C THR A 27 3.88 9.55 4.93
N THR A 28 4.97 10.32 5.03
CA THR A 28 6.05 10.27 4.04
C THR A 28 6.66 8.88 3.93
N ASP A 29 6.91 8.20 5.06
CA ASP A 29 7.48 6.85 5.06
C ASP A 29 6.53 5.83 4.43
N GLU A 30 5.22 5.91 4.72
CA GLU A 30 4.23 5.06 4.05
C GLU A 30 4.22 5.28 2.53
N LEU A 31 4.47 6.51 2.05
CA LEU A 31 4.54 6.79 0.61
C LEU A 31 5.82 6.24 -0.02
N ILE A 32 6.94 6.31 0.69
CA ILE A 32 8.22 5.71 0.28
C ILE A 32 8.06 4.19 0.18
N ASP A 33 7.52 3.55 1.22
CA ASP A 33 7.26 2.11 1.25
C ASP A 33 6.25 1.68 0.17
N LEU A 34 5.17 2.46 -0.01
CA LEU A 34 4.15 2.19 -1.02
C LEU A 34 4.73 2.09 -2.42
N VAL A 35 5.59 3.03 -2.81
CA VAL A 35 6.17 3.04 -4.15
C VAL A 35 7.35 2.07 -4.28
N GLY A 36 8.16 1.93 -3.22
CA GLY A 36 9.32 1.05 -3.20
C GLY A 36 8.92 -0.42 -3.31
N TYR A 37 8.19 -0.90 -2.30
CA TYR A 37 7.69 -2.28 -2.26
C TYR A 37 6.62 -2.54 -3.32
N GLY A 38 5.91 -1.50 -3.77
CA GLY A 38 4.92 -1.61 -4.84
C GLY A 38 5.47 -2.03 -6.21
N GLN A 39 6.80 -2.10 -6.38
CA GLN A 39 7.45 -2.63 -7.57
C GLN A 39 7.56 -4.16 -7.58
N THR A 40 7.59 -4.80 -6.42
CA THR A 40 7.85 -6.24 -6.28
C THR A 40 6.72 -6.99 -5.60
N MET A 41 6.01 -6.35 -4.66
CA MET A 41 4.91 -6.95 -3.92
C MET A 41 3.58 -6.89 -4.67
N LYS A 42 2.74 -7.91 -4.46
CA LYS A 42 1.35 -7.86 -4.90
C LYS A 42 0.61 -6.79 -4.10
N ARG A 43 -0.43 -6.21 -4.70
CA ARG A 43 -1.29 -5.19 -4.05
C ARG A 43 -1.87 -5.66 -2.73
N GLU A 44 -2.13 -6.96 -2.61
CA GLU A 44 -2.64 -7.57 -1.39
C GLU A 44 -1.62 -7.51 -0.25
N GLU A 45 -0.39 -7.95 -0.50
CA GLU A 45 0.72 -7.96 0.45
C GLU A 45 1.07 -6.53 0.87
N LEU A 46 1.11 -5.62 -0.10
CA LEU A 46 1.36 -4.19 0.14
C LEU A 46 0.27 -3.56 1.01
N GLY A 47 -0.99 -3.94 0.78
CA GLY A 47 -2.11 -3.50 1.60
C GLY A 47 -2.00 -3.98 3.05
N LEU A 48 -1.67 -5.27 3.23
CA LEU A 48 -1.47 -5.84 4.56
C LEU A 48 -0.30 -5.18 5.31
N MET A 49 0.83 -4.98 4.64
CA MET A 49 2.01 -4.30 5.20
C MET A 49 1.65 -2.89 5.70
N LEU A 50 0.94 -2.10 4.89
CA LEU A 50 0.62 -0.72 5.20
C LEU A 50 -0.65 -0.57 6.06
N GLY A 51 -1.34 -1.67 6.37
CA GLY A 51 -2.64 -1.66 7.04
C GLY A 51 -3.72 -0.91 6.25
N ARG A 52 -3.65 -0.93 4.92
CA ARG A 52 -4.55 -0.24 3.98
C ARG A 52 -5.13 -1.21 2.96
N THR A 53 -6.30 -0.90 2.40
CA THR A 53 -6.89 -1.82 1.43
C THR A 53 -6.07 -1.83 0.13
N PRO A 54 -6.01 -2.97 -0.59
CA PRO A 54 -5.26 -3.07 -1.86
C PRO A 54 -5.72 -2.03 -2.90
N GLY A 55 -7.01 -1.70 -2.90
CA GLY A 55 -7.59 -0.65 -3.73
C GLY A 55 -7.04 0.73 -3.36
N THR A 56 -7.03 1.09 -2.08
CA THR A 56 -6.48 2.37 -1.62
C THR A 56 -4.99 2.53 -1.97
N CYS A 57 -4.21 1.45 -1.89
CA CYS A 57 -2.81 1.47 -2.34
C CYS A 57 -2.70 1.71 -3.86
N SER A 58 -3.51 1.01 -4.66
CA SER A 58 -3.55 1.18 -6.12
C SER A 58 -3.92 2.61 -6.52
N ASP A 59 -4.96 3.15 -5.91
CA ASP A 59 -5.44 4.51 -6.15
C ASP A 59 -4.37 5.54 -5.78
N LYS A 60 -3.69 5.36 -4.64
CA LYS A 60 -2.66 6.29 -4.20
C LYS A 60 -1.46 6.28 -5.14
N ILE A 61 -1.01 5.11 -5.61
CA ILE A 61 0.05 5.04 -6.62
C ILE A 61 -0.36 5.74 -7.92
N CYS A 62 -1.59 5.52 -8.39
CA CYS A 62 -2.09 6.20 -9.58
C CYS A 62 -2.03 7.73 -9.41
N LYS A 63 -2.48 8.25 -8.26
CA LYS A 63 -2.42 9.67 -7.93
C LYS A 63 -0.98 10.20 -7.87
N LEU A 64 -0.06 9.44 -7.27
CA LEU A 64 1.36 9.83 -7.20
C LEU A 64 1.97 9.94 -8.60
N LYS A 65 1.71 8.96 -9.48
CA LYS A 65 2.16 8.99 -10.88
C LYS A 65 1.60 10.20 -11.63
N LYS A 66 0.30 10.46 -11.51
CA LYS A 66 -0.35 11.63 -12.13
C LYS A 66 0.21 12.97 -11.64
N SER A 67 0.59 13.05 -10.37
CA SER A 67 1.17 14.25 -9.78
C SER A 67 2.69 14.42 -9.99
N GLY A 68 3.35 13.46 -10.65
CA GLY A 68 4.82 13.45 -10.80
C GLY A 68 5.62 13.05 -9.56
N ASN A 69 4.96 12.85 -8.41
CA ASN A 69 5.64 12.55 -7.14
C ASN A 69 6.10 11.09 -7.01
N TYR A 70 5.70 10.19 -7.91
CA TYR A 70 6.07 8.77 -7.82
C TYR A 70 7.58 8.55 -7.81
N GLU A 71 8.28 9.16 -8.76
CA GLU A 71 9.74 9.02 -8.91
C GLU A 71 10.50 9.62 -7.73
N PHE A 72 10.00 10.72 -7.15
CA PHE A 72 10.56 11.34 -5.96
C PHE A 72 10.60 10.37 -4.77
N TYR A 73 9.47 9.72 -4.47
CA TYR A 73 9.40 8.74 -3.38
C TYR A 73 10.20 7.47 -3.70
N LEU A 74 10.23 7.04 -4.96
CA LEU A 74 10.99 5.88 -5.38
C LEU A 74 12.51 6.10 -5.23
N LYS A 75 12.99 7.29 -5.59
CA LYS A 75 14.38 7.68 -5.36
C LYS A 75 14.74 7.67 -3.87
N LYS A 76 13.83 8.15 -3.01
CA LYS A 76 14.02 8.10 -1.55
C LYS A 76 14.12 6.66 -1.03
N PHE A 77 13.30 5.75 -1.55
CA PHE A 77 13.36 4.33 -1.20
C PHE A 77 14.74 3.73 -1.54
N ASN A 78 15.21 3.96 -2.77
CA ASN A 78 16.49 3.42 -3.25
C ASN A 78 17.71 3.99 -2.53
N ASN A 79 17.62 5.24 -2.05
CA ASN A 79 18.71 5.90 -1.32
C ASN A 79 18.80 5.48 0.16
N GLY A 80 18.14 4.39 0.54
CA GLY A 80 18.26 3.79 1.88
C GLY A 80 17.37 4.46 2.92
N GLY A 81 16.12 4.79 2.54
CA GLY A 81 15.08 5.39 3.39
C GLY A 81 15.30 5.18 4.89
N LYS A 82 15.89 6.20 5.51
CA LYS A 82 16.06 6.41 6.94
C LYS A 82 15.64 7.84 7.23
#